data_AF-A0A7S0NHD3-F1
#
_entry.id   AF-A0A7S0NHD3-F1
#
_cell.length_a   1.000
_cell.length_b   1.000
_cell.length_c   1.000
_cell.angle_alpha   90.00
_cell.angle_beta   90.00
_cell.angle_gamma   90.00
#
_symmetry.space_group_name_H-M   'P 1'
#
loop_
_entity.id
_entity.type
_entity.pdbx_description
1 polymer ?
#
loop_
_entity_poly.entity_id
_entity_poly.type
_entity_poly.pdbx_seq_one_letter_code
_entity_poly.pdbx_strand_id
1 'polypeptide(L)'
;MASADPATTTLHFTFGSGTMMQFLRNWRHYIIKAGIGPAIVGAADADMLAACTAEGIGALGIVQDLDVWTYAKMKGTSNVQGEASGCGKYYRHNKNCFLELGLVKAAFLWEILVLGYDVLISDLDVVWLASAWEPWMTYRGAPSRPPLPEAALLAMADVLVSTDELDEAFDGHGRWERWPFGLGWGRRADLNTGVVFFRATNGSLAFIQAWRLAMLAKRDTGEHTNDQFVFVSMVHQAEMQPVTARADHMSAWRTTLRAHGLDRPEAFAAITPSTRGVSISKADFTGGAAPCLPRNVSLGRPGCAANRFTLGTLPLRVFTSGHGFFMQHVQDFDGLRGASSSQNLGAGPARPAASVATVHFTFQYSDTPDFPHGKRQRAREAALWTADPPSYYTEGRYVKLVGALYTAAQRVAIERRYPEWSPHRHMAIDAIQRAAVRDLLALATAMNATLIMPPLVCTCDRYWGNTVNCRMPTAPQDMPLPFRCSQDALFEVKRWNDLHIPFREATFLEHPLVPAELVAAAVRVIVHKDATPAAPDSA
;
A
#
# COMPACT_ATOMS: atom_id res chain seq x y z
N MET A 1 21.36 -13.07 9.66
CA MET A 1 21.71 -12.50 8.35
C MET A 1 23.13 -12.83 7.89
N ALA A 2 24.12 -12.99 8.78
CA ALA A 2 25.52 -13.26 8.41
C ALA A 2 25.77 -14.55 7.58
N SER A 3 24.76 -15.40 7.37
CA SER A 3 24.83 -16.62 6.55
C SER A 3 24.11 -16.53 5.19
N ALA A 4 23.43 -15.41 4.89
CA ALA A 4 22.67 -15.26 3.65
C ALA A 4 23.55 -14.69 2.54
N ASP A 5 23.69 -15.44 1.43
CA ASP A 5 24.44 -15.01 0.26
C ASP A 5 23.73 -13.82 -0.44
N PRO A 6 24.33 -12.63 -0.48
CA PRO A 6 23.72 -11.46 -1.12
C PRO A 6 23.35 -11.69 -2.59
N ALA A 7 24.11 -12.51 -3.32
CA ALA A 7 23.89 -12.73 -4.75
C ALA A 7 22.59 -13.48 -5.07
N THR A 8 22.03 -14.19 -4.09
CA THR A 8 20.84 -15.04 -4.24
C THR A 8 19.69 -14.67 -3.29
N THR A 9 19.91 -13.69 -2.40
CA THR A 9 18.94 -13.31 -1.37
C THR A 9 18.25 -11.99 -1.72
N THR A 10 16.92 -11.99 -1.71
CA THR A 10 16.12 -10.76 -1.60
C THR A 10 15.85 -10.45 -0.14
N LEU A 11 16.20 -9.25 0.31
CA LEU A 11 15.86 -8.73 1.64
C LEU A 11 14.50 -8.04 1.58
N HIS A 12 13.56 -8.51 2.39
CA HIS A 12 12.33 -7.78 2.63
C HIS A 12 12.62 -6.63 3.59
N PHE A 13 12.25 -5.42 3.19
CA PHE A 13 12.58 -4.21 3.91
C PHE A 13 11.32 -3.40 4.22
N THR A 14 11.24 -2.85 5.41
CA THR A 14 10.26 -1.80 5.74
C THR A 14 10.96 -0.69 6.50
N PHE A 15 10.33 0.47 6.57
CA PHE A 15 10.93 1.66 7.17
C PHE A 15 9.87 2.48 7.90
N GLY A 16 10.20 3.00 9.09
CA GLY A 16 9.35 3.95 9.78
C GLY A 16 9.84 4.39 11.15
N SER A 17 9.02 5.22 11.80
CA SER A 17 9.26 5.85 13.10
C SER A 17 8.56 5.12 14.23
N GLY A 18 9.01 5.31 15.48
CA GLY A 18 8.44 4.67 16.68
C GLY A 18 6.94 4.90 16.84
N THR A 19 6.41 5.97 16.25
CA THR A 19 4.99 6.31 16.27
C THR A 19 4.10 5.43 15.38
N MET A 20 4.70 4.60 14.53
CA MET A 20 4.01 3.59 13.71
C MET A 20 4.18 2.17 14.26
N MET A 21 4.51 2.00 15.55
CA MET A 21 4.79 0.68 16.13
C MET A 21 3.64 -0.33 15.97
N GLN A 22 2.39 0.11 16.07
CA GLN A 22 1.24 -0.78 15.85
C GLN A 22 1.19 -1.31 14.42
N PHE A 23 1.53 -0.48 13.44
CA PHE A 23 1.64 -0.88 12.04
C PHE A 23 2.82 -1.81 11.80
N LEU A 24 3.98 -1.57 12.44
CA LEU A 24 5.10 -2.50 12.38
C LEU A 24 4.72 -3.89 12.91
N ARG A 25 4.05 -3.96 14.07
CA ARG A 25 3.60 -5.24 14.62
C ARG A 25 2.61 -5.93 13.70
N ASN A 26 1.70 -5.17 13.08
CA ASN A 26 0.77 -5.71 12.08
C ASN A 26 1.50 -6.24 10.83
N TRP A 27 2.39 -5.44 10.24
CA TRP A 27 3.22 -5.84 9.11
C TRP A 27 4.03 -7.10 9.42
N ARG A 28 4.70 -7.13 10.58
CA ARG A 28 5.47 -8.28 11.07
C ARG A 28 4.62 -9.53 11.20
N HIS A 29 3.40 -9.41 11.73
CA HIS A 29 2.46 -10.54 11.80
C HIS A 29 2.23 -11.14 10.41
N TYR A 30 1.92 -10.30 9.43
CA TYR A 30 1.57 -10.76 8.08
C TYR A 30 2.75 -11.30 7.28
N ILE A 31 3.95 -10.70 7.39
CA ILE A 31 5.13 -11.27 6.72
C ILE A 31 5.51 -12.64 7.31
N ILE A 32 5.42 -12.82 8.64
CA ILE A 32 5.69 -14.11 9.29
C ILE A 32 4.63 -15.13 8.87
N LYS A 33 3.35 -14.74 8.92
CA LYS A 33 2.23 -15.60 8.50
C LYS A 33 2.35 -16.05 7.05
N ALA A 34 2.82 -15.16 6.16
CA ALA A 34 3.04 -15.48 4.76
C ALA A 34 4.31 -16.31 4.51
N GLY A 35 5.19 -16.49 5.51
CA GLY A 35 6.48 -17.17 5.33
C GLY A 35 7.51 -16.32 4.59
N ILE A 36 7.39 -14.99 4.65
CA ILE A 36 8.24 -14.04 3.95
C ILE A 36 9.47 -13.72 4.80
N GLY A 37 10.65 -13.91 4.23
CA GLY A 37 11.92 -13.54 4.84
C GLY A 37 13.12 -13.93 3.97
N PRO A 38 14.34 -13.50 4.33
CA PRO A 38 14.67 -12.67 5.50
C PRO A 38 14.12 -11.23 5.41
N ALA A 39 13.78 -10.65 6.57
CA ALA A 39 13.20 -9.31 6.66
C ALA A 39 13.98 -8.41 7.66
N ILE A 40 14.04 -7.11 7.38
CA ILE A 40 14.68 -6.11 8.27
C ILE A 40 13.92 -4.78 8.27
N VAL A 41 13.97 -4.09 9.40
CA VAL A 41 13.34 -2.78 9.60
C VAL A 41 14.40 -1.67 9.56
N GLY A 42 14.22 -0.67 8.72
CA GLY A 42 14.93 0.60 8.84
C GLY A 42 14.28 1.46 9.92
N ALA A 43 14.94 1.62 11.05
CA ALA A 43 14.49 2.47 12.13
C ALA A 43 14.82 3.94 11.81
N ALA A 44 13.79 4.76 11.64
CA ALA A 44 13.93 6.19 11.37
C ALA A 44 14.38 7.00 12.60
N ASP A 45 14.10 6.48 13.79
CA ASP A 45 14.39 7.12 15.07
C ASP A 45 14.85 6.08 16.14
N ALA A 46 15.33 6.61 17.27
CA ALA A 46 15.82 5.78 18.37
C ALA A 46 14.71 4.94 19.03
N ASP A 47 13.48 5.46 19.08
CA ASP A 47 12.33 4.77 19.68
C ASP A 47 11.98 3.50 18.90
N MET A 48 11.95 3.58 17.57
CA MET A 48 11.76 2.42 16.68
C MET A 48 12.87 1.39 16.86
N LEU A 49 14.13 1.84 16.91
CA LEU A 49 15.27 0.93 17.07
C LEU A 49 15.25 0.21 18.43
N ALA A 50 14.97 0.95 19.51
CA ALA A 50 14.87 0.41 20.86
C ALA A 50 13.71 -0.59 20.97
N ALA A 51 12.54 -0.26 20.43
CA ALA A 51 11.39 -1.16 20.41
C ALA A 51 11.65 -2.42 19.57
N CYS A 52 12.26 -2.29 18.39
CA CYS A 52 12.67 -3.46 17.59
C CYS A 52 13.63 -4.36 18.37
N THR A 53 14.62 -3.77 19.05
CA THR A 53 15.60 -4.51 19.85
C THR A 53 14.91 -5.26 20.99
N ALA A 54 14.01 -4.60 21.72
CA ALA A 54 13.26 -5.20 22.83
C ALA A 54 12.35 -6.35 22.37
N GLU A 55 11.78 -6.26 21.16
CA GLU A 55 10.92 -7.30 20.57
C GLU A 55 11.69 -8.35 19.74
N GLY A 56 13.02 -8.28 19.69
CA GLY A 56 13.85 -9.21 18.90
C GLY A 56 13.63 -9.10 17.39
N ILE A 57 13.23 -7.93 16.90
CA ILE A 57 13.02 -7.63 15.49
C ILE A 57 14.35 -7.16 14.88
N GLY A 58 14.78 -7.80 13.80
CA GLY A 58 15.96 -7.35 13.06
C GLY A 58 15.76 -5.94 12.51
N ALA A 59 16.61 -5.00 12.94
CA ALA A 59 16.51 -3.60 12.54
C ALA A 59 17.90 -2.97 12.28
N LEU A 60 17.93 -1.98 11.40
CA LEU A 60 19.06 -1.10 11.13
C LEU A 60 18.70 0.31 11.58
N GLY A 61 19.59 0.95 12.33
CA GLY A 61 19.51 2.38 12.63
C GLY A 61 20.52 3.18 11.79
N ILE A 62 20.29 4.48 11.68
CA ILE A 62 21.29 5.40 11.12
C ILE A 62 22.38 5.63 12.18
N VAL A 63 23.64 5.58 11.79
CA VAL A 63 24.77 5.87 12.69
C VAL A 63 24.72 7.34 13.08
N GLN A 64 24.89 7.66 14.36
CA GLN A 64 24.72 9.02 14.91
C GLN A 64 25.55 10.11 14.18
N ASP A 65 26.72 9.76 13.65
CA ASP A 65 27.60 10.72 12.95
C ASP A 65 27.40 10.76 11.42
N LEU A 66 26.41 10.05 10.87
CA LEU A 66 26.11 10.08 9.44
C LEU A 66 25.15 11.23 9.12
N ASP A 67 25.64 12.23 8.41
CA ASP A 67 24.77 13.22 7.78
C ASP A 67 24.08 12.59 6.56
N VAL A 68 22.79 12.30 6.66
CA VAL A 68 22.00 11.71 5.55
C VAL A 68 21.87 12.65 4.34
N TRP A 69 22.04 13.96 4.55
CA TRP A 69 21.92 15.00 3.52
C TRP A 69 23.16 15.10 2.64
N THR A 70 24.34 14.94 3.21
CA THR A 70 25.61 14.94 2.46
C THR A 70 26.17 13.53 2.25
N TYR A 71 25.66 12.54 2.98
CA TYR A 71 26.21 11.20 3.10
C TYR A 71 27.66 11.18 3.61
N ALA A 72 28.09 12.25 4.29
CA ALA A 72 29.39 12.38 4.90
C ALA A 72 29.32 12.00 6.38
N LYS A 73 30.38 11.38 6.90
CA LYS A 73 30.56 11.26 8.35
C LYS A 73 30.99 12.61 8.91
N MET A 74 30.24 13.16 9.85
CA MET A 74 30.69 14.35 10.58
C MET A 74 31.92 13.97 11.41
N LYS A 75 33.04 14.68 11.24
CA LYS A 75 34.22 14.52 12.10
C LYS A 75 34.06 15.37 13.35
N GLY A 76 34.00 14.73 14.52
CA GLY A 76 34.33 15.35 15.80
C GLY A 76 33.28 16.29 16.40
N THR A 77 32.14 15.75 16.83
CA THR A 77 31.24 16.45 17.77
C THR A 77 30.85 15.53 18.92
N SER A 78 31.49 15.74 20.06
CA SER A 78 30.96 15.35 21.37
C SER A 78 29.67 16.14 21.60
N ASN A 79 28.55 15.45 21.78
CA ASN A 79 27.22 15.96 22.07
C ASN A 79 26.52 16.69 20.91
N VAL A 80 25.78 15.93 20.10
CA VAL A 80 24.52 16.43 19.53
C VAL A 80 23.41 15.51 20.02
N GLN A 81 23.07 15.63 21.30
CA GLN A 81 21.67 15.46 21.68
C GLN A 81 20.95 16.70 21.16
N GLY A 82 20.31 16.53 20.02
CA GLY A 82 19.16 17.31 19.65
C GLY A 82 18.15 16.30 19.16
N GLU A 83 17.07 16.07 19.91
CA GLU A 83 15.80 15.73 19.28
C GLU A 83 15.69 16.59 18.02
N ALA A 84 15.27 16.01 16.89
CA ALA A 84 14.98 16.78 15.68
C ALA A 84 14.07 17.97 16.06
N SER A 85 14.67 19.12 16.32
CA SER A 85 14.01 20.23 17.01
C SER A 85 13.10 20.88 15.99
N GLY A 86 11.84 20.46 16.01
CA GLY A 86 10.78 20.92 15.11
C GLY A 86 9.88 19.82 14.55
N CYS A 87 10.28 18.56 14.64
CA CYS A 87 9.52 17.43 14.09
C CYS A 87 8.72 16.76 15.21
N GLY A 88 7.44 17.13 15.38
CA GLY A 88 6.55 16.53 16.38
C GLY A 88 6.37 15.01 16.21
N LYS A 89 5.65 14.38 17.15
CA LYS A 89 5.56 12.91 17.31
C LYS A 89 5.13 12.14 16.05
N TYR A 90 4.33 12.70 15.14
CA TYR A 90 4.02 12.01 13.90
C TYR A 90 4.20 12.92 12.66
N TYR A 91 5.10 12.46 11.79
CA TYR A 91 5.96 13.28 10.94
C TYR A 91 5.37 13.61 9.57
N ARG A 92 4.24 12.98 9.21
CA ARG A 92 3.58 13.07 7.89
C ARG A 92 3.12 14.49 7.51
N HIS A 93 3.01 15.39 8.48
CA HIS A 93 2.47 16.74 8.29
C HIS A 93 3.48 17.87 8.52
N ASN A 94 4.76 17.55 8.78
CA ASN A 94 5.84 18.55 8.79
C ASN A 94 6.64 18.47 7.48
N LYS A 95 6.67 19.59 6.73
CA LYS A 95 7.26 19.73 5.39
C LYS A 95 8.69 19.22 5.28
N ASN A 96 9.55 19.61 6.23
CA ASN A 96 10.97 19.30 6.17
C ASN A 96 11.22 17.86 6.64
N CYS A 97 10.46 17.40 7.64
CA CYS A 97 10.64 16.07 8.23
C CYS A 97 10.15 14.94 7.32
N PHE A 98 9.09 15.16 6.51
CA PHE A 98 8.60 14.11 5.61
C PHE A 98 9.54 13.83 4.43
N LEU A 99 10.13 14.88 3.86
CA LEU A 99 11.14 14.74 2.80
C LEU A 99 12.45 14.15 3.35
N GLU A 100 12.82 14.49 4.58
CA GLU A 100 13.95 13.90 5.31
C GLU A 100 13.79 12.37 5.47
N LEU A 101 12.60 11.89 5.83
CA LEU A 101 12.30 10.45 5.88
C LEU A 101 12.48 9.76 4.52
N GLY A 102 12.13 10.43 3.42
CA GLY A 102 12.40 9.93 2.06
C GLY A 102 13.89 9.77 1.77
N LEU A 103 14.73 10.71 2.23
CA LEU A 103 16.19 10.63 2.09
C LEU A 103 16.80 9.52 2.95
N VAL A 104 16.29 9.33 4.17
CA VAL A 104 16.66 8.21 5.03
C VAL A 104 16.30 6.88 4.38
N LYS A 105 15.09 6.76 3.83
CA LYS A 105 14.64 5.58 3.08
C LYS A 105 15.60 5.26 1.92
N ALA A 106 15.95 6.27 1.11
CA ALA A 106 16.92 6.12 0.02
C ALA A 106 18.32 5.70 0.52
N ALA A 107 18.76 6.21 1.67
CA ALA A 107 20.05 5.85 2.27
C ALA A 107 20.11 4.37 2.70
N PHE A 108 19.07 3.84 3.33
CA PHE A 108 19.00 2.42 3.68
C PHE A 108 18.99 1.53 2.43
N LEU A 109 18.14 1.87 1.45
CA LEU A 109 18.08 1.14 0.18
C LEU A 109 19.45 1.10 -0.50
N TRP A 110 20.16 2.22 -0.52
CA TRP A 110 21.51 2.31 -1.06
C TRP A 110 22.49 1.35 -0.37
N GLU A 111 22.62 1.42 0.96
CA GLU A 111 23.58 0.59 1.69
C GLU A 111 23.29 -0.91 1.48
N ILE A 112 22.02 -1.30 1.45
CA ILE A 112 21.63 -2.70 1.24
C ILE A 112 21.97 -3.17 -0.19
N LEU A 113 21.63 -2.38 -1.21
CA LEU A 113 21.94 -2.70 -2.61
C LEU A 113 23.45 -2.78 -2.86
N VAL A 114 24.24 -1.91 -2.21
CA VAL A 114 25.71 -1.95 -2.28
C VAL A 114 26.28 -3.22 -1.63
N LEU A 115 25.58 -3.85 -0.68
CA LEU A 115 26.01 -5.17 -0.18
C LEU A 115 25.71 -6.31 -1.16
N GLY A 116 24.93 -6.06 -2.22
CA GLY A 116 24.61 -7.02 -3.28
C GLY A 116 23.24 -7.68 -3.15
N TYR A 117 22.48 -7.36 -2.10
CA TYR A 117 21.13 -7.88 -1.90
C TYR A 117 20.13 -7.18 -2.83
N ASP A 118 19.22 -7.96 -3.43
CA ASP A 118 17.98 -7.39 -3.96
C ASP A 118 17.10 -6.94 -2.78
N VAL A 119 16.33 -5.88 -2.95
CA VAL A 119 15.50 -5.31 -1.88
C VAL A 119 14.05 -5.23 -2.33
N LEU A 120 13.16 -5.89 -1.60
CA LEU A 120 11.72 -5.71 -1.71
C LEU A 120 11.25 -4.86 -0.54
N ILE A 121 11.10 -3.55 -0.78
CA ILE A 121 10.58 -2.62 0.22
C ILE A 121 9.05 -2.61 0.20
N SER A 122 8.45 -2.64 1.39
CA SER A 122 7.03 -2.32 1.58
C SER A 122 6.81 -1.39 2.76
N ASP A 123 5.90 -0.42 2.64
CA ASP A 123 5.53 0.47 3.74
C ASP A 123 4.89 -0.31 4.91
N LEU A 124 4.91 0.27 6.12
CA LEU A 124 4.40 -0.36 7.35
C LEU A 124 2.88 -0.65 7.30
N ASP A 125 2.15 0.04 6.44
CA ASP A 125 0.72 -0.14 6.18
C ASP A 125 0.44 -0.96 4.92
N VAL A 126 1.40 -1.80 4.53
CA VAL A 126 1.18 -2.91 3.60
C VAL A 126 0.94 -4.19 4.38
N VAL A 127 -0.08 -4.94 3.98
CA VAL A 127 -0.35 -6.30 4.48
C VAL A 127 0.02 -7.31 3.40
N TRP A 128 0.86 -8.29 3.77
CA TRP A 128 1.23 -9.43 2.94
C TRP A 128 0.30 -10.62 3.22
N LEU A 129 -0.57 -10.95 2.25
CA LEU A 129 -1.54 -12.04 2.37
C LEU A 129 -0.96 -13.39 1.96
N ALA A 130 0.04 -13.41 1.07
CA ALA A 130 0.66 -14.63 0.57
C ALA A 130 2.13 -14.39 0.16
N SER A 131 2.97 -15.43 0.25
CA SER A 131 4.31 -15.45 -0.34
C SER A 131 4.25 -15.79 -1.84
N ALA A 132 3.63 -14.89 -2.60
CA ALA A 132 3.44 -15.03 -4.05
C ALA A 132 4.24 -13.98 -4.87
N TRP A 133 5.21 -13.30 -4.24
CA TRP A 133 5.96 -12.21 -4.88
C TRP A 133 7.08 -12.69 -5.81
N GLU A 134 7.79 -13.78 -5.46
CA GLU A 134 8.97 -14.24 -6.19
C GLU A 134 8.71 -14.46 -7.68
N PRO A 135 7.62 -15.16 -8.10
CA PRO A 135 7.35 -15.44 -9.50
C PRO A 135 7.11 -14.18 -10.35
N TRP A 136 6.84 -13.03 -9.72
CA TRP A 136 6.64 -11.75 -10.41
C TRP A 136 7.91 -10.92 -10.53
N MET A 137 8.92 -11.17 -9.71
CA MET A 137 9.99 -10.18 -9.46
C MET A 137 11.40 -10.68 -9.72
N THR A 138 11.69 -11.98 -9.69
CA THR A 138 13.10 -12.41 -9.70
C THR A 138 13.37 -13.79 -10.30
N TYR A 139 14.49 -13.89 -11.03
CA TYR A 139 15.11 -15.16 -11.44
C TYR A 139 16.11 -15.70 -10.41
N ARG A 140 16.42 -14.94 -9.34
CA ARG A 140 17.43 -15.31 -8.32
C ARG A 140 16.89 -16.22 -7.23
N GLY A 141 15.58 -16.50 -7.22
CA GLY A 141 14.97 -17.50 -6.33
C GLY A 141 15.38 -18.94 -6.68
N ALA A 142 14.58 -19.91 -6.24
CA ALA A 142 14.85 -21.32 -6.54
C ALA A 142 14.88 -21.57 -8.07
N PRO A 143 15.96 -22.15 -8.65
CA PRO A 143 16.03 -22.43 -10.10
C PRO A 143 14.89 -23.31 -10.63
N SER A 144 14.25 -24.08 -9.75
CA SER A 144 13.07 -24.91 -10.04
C SER A 144 11.75 -24.11 -10.16
N ARG A 145 11.77 -22.80 -9.90
CA ARG A 145 10.59 -21.92 -9.89
C ARG A 145 10.91 -20.65 -10.70
N PRO A 146 10.96 -20.73 -12.05
CA PRO A 146 11.16 -19.56 -12.86
C PRO A 146 10.01 -18.55 -12.69
N PRO A 147 10.23 -17.27 -13.04
CA PRO A 147 9.17 -16.28 -13.12
C PRO A 147 8.01 -16.73 -13.99
N LEU A 148 6.83 -16.17 -13.72
CA LEU A 148 5.67 -16.37 -14.58
C LEU A 148 5.95 -15.89 -16.01
N PRO A 149 5.37 -16.52 -17.05
CA PRO A 149 5.52 -16.05 -18.42
C PRO A 149 5.13 -14.57 -18.60
N GLU A 150 4.12 -14.11 -17.86
CA GLU A 150 3.71 -12.70 -17.86
C GLU A 150 4.76 -11.78 -17.21
N ALA A 151 5.57 -12.28 -16.28
CA ALA A 151 6.58 -11.56 -15.55
C ALA A 151 8.01 -11.74 -16.10
N ALA A 152 8.18 -12.48 -17.20
CA ALA A 152 9.49 -12.89 -17.71
C ALA A 152 10.46 -11.71 -17.94
N LEU A 153 9.96 -10.55 -18.38
CA LEU A 153 10.74 -9.32 -18.51
C LEU A 153 10.84 -8.54 -17.19
N LEU A 154 9.74 -8.45 -16.43
CA LEU A 154 9.71 -7.74 -15.14
C LEU A 154 10.78 -8.28 -14.18
N ALA A 155 10.95 -9.60 -14.13
CA ALA A 155 11.93 -10.25 -13.27
C ALA A 155 13.40 -9.94 -13.61
N MET A 156 13.67 -9.19 -14.69
CA MET A 156 14.98 -8.66 -15.05
C MET A 156 15.10 -7.12 -14.90
N ALA A 157 14.01 -6.39 -14.70
CA ALA A 157 14.00 -4.91 -14.69
C ALA A 157 14.55 -4.32 -13.39
N ASP A 158 15.48 -3.36 -13.46
CA ASP A 158 16.19 -2.81 -12.30
C ASP A 158 15.25 -2.46 -11.15
N VAL A 159 14.15 -1.76 -11.45
CA VAL A 159 13.13 -1.35 -10.49
C VAL A 159 11.75 -1.89 -10.89
N LEU A 160 11.01 -2.46 -9.93
CA LEU A 160 9.58 -2.73 -10.08
C LEU A 160 8.81 -1.94 -9.04
N VAL A 161 7.67 -1.36 -9.41
CA VAL A 161 6.91 -0.47 -8.54
C VAL A 161 5.42 -0.82 -8.59
N SER A 162 4.72 -0.76 -7.46
CA SER A 162 3.26 -0.82 -7.45
C SER A 162 2.63 0.37 -8.20
N THR A 163 1.36 0.24 -8.55
CA THR A 163 0.62 1.25 -9.32
C THR A 163 -0.68 1.60 -8.62
N ASP A 164 -1.11 2.86 -8.74
CA ASP A 164 -2.44 3.33 -8.34
C ASP A 164 -3.42 3.31 -9.54
N GLU A 165 -3.09 2.59 -10.63
CA GLU A 165 -4.07 2.21 -11.65
C GLU A 165 -5.23 1.44 -11.01
N LEU A 166 -6.44 1.69 -11.49
CA LEU A 166 -7.68 1.11 -10.93
C LEU A 166 -8.44 0.29 -11.96
N ASP A 167 -8.02 0.35 -13.22
CA ASP A 167 -8.63 -0.37 -14.33
C ASP A 167 -7.75 -1.53 -14.76
N GLU A 168 -8.23 -2.74 -14.48
CA GLU A 168 -7.52 -3.97 -14.79
C GLU A 168 -7.32 -4.20 -16.28
N ALA A 169 -8.27 -3.80 -17.14
CA ALA A 169 -8.09 -3.95 -18.58
C ALA A 169 -6.88 -3.11 -19.04
N PHE A 170 -6.75 -1.90 -18.49
CA PHE A 170 -5.59 -1.04 -18.74
C PHE A 170 -4.31 -1.56 -18.10
N ASP A 171 -4.35 -2.01 -16.85
CA ASP A 171 -3.19 -2.64 -16.21
C ASP A 171 -2.71 -3.88 -17.00
N GLY A 172 -3.66 -4.70 -17.46
CA GLY A 172 -3.44 -5.93 -18.22
C GLY A 172 -2.96 -5.70 -19.64
N HIS A 173 -3.11 -4.49 -20.20
CA HIS A 173 -2.44 -4.14 -21.45
C HIS A 173 -0.93 -4.24 -21.29
N GLY A 174 -0.40 -3.94 -20.09
CA GLY A 174 0.93 -4.33 -19.58
C GLY A 174 2.14 -3.84 -20.38
N ARG A 175 1.97 -3.48 -21.65
CA ARG A 175 2.94 -3.01 -22.62
C ARG A 175 2.36 -1.92 -23.47
N TRP A 176 3.22 -1.01 -23.89
CA TRP A 176 2.87 0.18 -24.67
C TRP A 176 2.15 -0.14 -25.99
N GLU A 177 2.48 -1.25 -26.69
CA GLU A 177 1.91 -1.57 -28.00
C GLU A 177 0.39 -1.83 -27.94
N ARG A 178 -0.15 -2.05 -26.74
CA ARG A 178 -1.55 -2.39 -26.50
C ARG A 178 -2.36 -1.22 -25.93
N TRP A 179 -1.75 -0.05 -25.71
CA TRP A 179 -2.46 1.10 -25.13
C TRP A 179 -3.34 1.77 -26.19
N PRO A 180 -4.66 1.81 -26.01
CA PRO A 180 -5.61 2.26 -27.04
C PRO A 180 -5.51 3.76 -27.40
N PHE A 181 -4.76 4.56 -26.62
CA PHE A 181 -4.72 6.03 -26.77
C PHE A 181 -3.32 6.63 -26.85
N GLY A 182 -2.25 5.82 -26.96
CA GLY A 182 -0.87 6.33 -27.02
C GLY A 182 -0.37 7.07 -25.76
N LEU A 183 -1.19 7.16 -24.70
CA LEU A 183 -0.77 7.65 -23.39
C LEU A 183 0.15 6.59 -22.77
N GLY A 184 1.44 6.94 -22.68
CA GLY A 184 2.50 6.03 -22.27
C GLY A 184 2.39 5.54 -20.82
N TRP A 185 3.16 4.49 -20.55
CA TRP A 185 3.35 3.88 -19.23
C TRP A 185 3.62 4.92 -18.14
N GLY A 186 2.90 4.83 -17.01
CA GLY A 186 3.04 5.72 -15.85
C GLY A 186 2.42 7.11 -15.99
N ARG A 187 1.64 7.41 -17.05
CA ARG A 187 1.02 8.74 -17.25
C ARG A 187 -0.49 8.79 -17.01
N ARG A 188 -1.19 7.66 -17.10
CA ARG A 188 -2.65 7.58 -16.82
C ARG A 188 -2.94 7.53 -15.33
N ALA A 189 -2.15 6.75 -14.60
CA ALA A 189 -2.24 6.58 -13.16
C ALA A 189 -0.86 6.74 -12.54
N ASP A 190 -0.84 7.17 -11.27
CA ASP A 190 0.40 7.38 -10.52
C ASP A 190 1.09 6.05 -10.19
N LEU A 191 2.41 6.11 -10.08
CA LEU A 191 3.20 5.02 -9.49
C LEU A 191 3.12 5.13 -7.98
N ASN A 192 3.12 3.98 -7.31
CA ASN A 192 2.96 3.89 -5.87
C ASN A 192 4.22 3.32 -5.22
N THR A 193 4.85 4.08 -4.31
CA THR A 193 6.10 3.68 -3.66
C THR A 193 5.91 2.81 -2.41
N GLY A 194 4.68 2.37 -2.15
CA GLY A 194 4.37 1.51 -1.00
C GLY A 194 4.84 0.07 -1.16
N VAL A 195 5.01 -0.43 -2.39
CA VAL A 195 5.71 -1.69 -2.68
C VAL A 195 6.65 -1.48 -3.86
N VAL A 196 7.95 -1.62 -3.62
CA VAL A 196 8.99 -1.42 -4.64
C VAL A 196 10.03 -2.52 -4.54
N PHE A 197 10.39 -3.11 -5.67
CA PHE A 197 11.50 -4.04 -5.77
C PHE A 197 12.68 -3.34 -6.45
N PHE A 198 13.83 -3.33 -5.80
CA PHE A 198 15.09 -2.86 -6.34
C PHE A 198 16.05 -4.03 -6.49
N ARG A 199 16.51 -4.29 -7.71
CA ARG A 199 17.57 -5.27 -7.93
C ARG A 199 18.94 -4.68 -7.63
N ALA A 200 19.86 -5.46 -7.11
CA ALA A 200 21.26 -5.06 -6.92
C ALA A 200 22.00 -4.94 -8.26
N THR A 201 21.66 -3.90 -9.03
CA THR A 201 22.26 -3.53 -10.30
C THR A 201 22.76 -2.09 -10.27
N ASN A 202 23.63 -1.75 -11.21
CA ASN A 202 24.08 -0.36 -11.37
C ASN A 202 22.91 0.57 -11.74
N GLY A 203 21.89 0.06 -12.46
CA GLY A 203 20.69 0.82 -12.82
C GLY A 203 19.87 1.23 -11.59
N SER A 204 19.64 0.32 -10.64
CA SER A 204 18.96 0.64 -9.38
C SER A 204 19.75 1.61 -8.51
N LEU A 205 21.08 1.47 -8.45
CA LEU A 205 21.93 2.41 -7.72
C LEU A 205 21.81 3.82 -8.32
N ALA A 206 21.97 3.94 -9.64
CA ALA A 206 21.78 5.23 -10.33
C ALA A 206 20.38 5.81 -10.08
N PHE A 207 19.34 4.96 -10.09
CA PHE A 207 17.97 5.37 -9.77
C PHE A 207 17.86 5.94 -8.36
N ILE A 208 18.32 5.21 -7.33
CA ILE A 208 18.25 5.65 -5.93
C ILE A 208 19.01 6.97 -5.74
N GLN A 209 20.17 7.12 -6.38
CA GLN A 209 20.95 8.35 -6.31
C GLN A 209 20.22 9.52 -6.98
N ALA A 210 19.62 9.30 -8.16
CA ALA A 210 18.82 10.32 -8.82
C ALA A 210 17.60 10.72 -7.99
N TRP A 211 16.92 9.75 -7.38
CA TRP A 211 15.75 9.99 -6.53
C TRP A 211 16.13 10.81 -5.29
N ARG A 212 17.26 10.47 -4.67
CA ARG A 212 17.85 11.23 -3.57
C ARG A 212 18.17 12.67 -3.98
N LEU A 213 18.85 12.88 -5.11
CA LEU A 213 19.18 14.22 -5.61
C LEU A 213 17.93 15.04 -5.94
N ALA A 214 16.91 14.41 -6.53
CA ALA A 214 15.62 15.05 -6.81
C ALA A 214 14.90 15.46 -5.52
N MET A 215 14.96 14.63 -4.46
CA MET A 215 14.44 15.00 -3.14
C MET A 215 15.22 16.18 -2.54
N LEU A 216 16.56 16.16 -2.61
CA LEU A 216 17.39 17.29 -2.14
C LEU A 216 17.06 18.61 -2.86
N ALA A 217 16.83 18.57 -4.17
CA ALA A 217 16.47 19.74 -4.96
C ALA A 217 15.13 20.36 -4.55
N LYS A 218 14.25 19.60 -3.87
CA LYS A 218 12.94 20.06 -3.40
C LYS A 218 12.96 20.58 -1.97
N ARG A 219 14.06 20.44 -1.23
CA ARG A 219 14.15 20.84 0.19
C ARG A 219 13.81 22.31 0.42
N ASP A 220 14.43 23.20 -0.36
CA ASP A 220 14.39 24.64 -0.11
C ASP A 220 13.34 25.37 -0.97
N THR A 221 12.51 24.64 -1.73
CA THR A 221 11.51 25.24 -2.63
C THR A 221 10.24 25.65 -1.89
N GLY A 222 10.02 25.16 -0.67
CA GLY A 222 8.79 25.39 0.10
C GLY A 222 7.55 24.64 -0.40
N GLU A 223 7.69 23.85 -1.47
CA GLU A 223 6.62 23.01 -2.03
C GLU A 223 6.26 21.86 -1.06
N HIS A 224 4.96 21.59 -0.90
CA HIS A 224 4.51 20.38 -0.22
C HIS A 224 4.72 19.18 -1.16
N THR A 225 5.78 18.42 -0.92
CA THR A 225 6.08 17.20 -1.69
C THR A 225 6.40 16.03 -0.77
N ASN A 226 6.50 14.85 -1.36
CA ASN A 226 6.69 13.58 -0.68
C ASN A 226 7.57 12.66 -1.55
N ASP A 227 8.08 11.57 -1.00
CA ASP A 227 8.99 10.67 -1.70
C ASP A 227 8.35 10.06 -2.96
N GLN A 228 7.06 9.68 -2.91
CA GLN A 228 6.30 9.19 -4.06
C GLN A 228 6.17 10.21 -5.18
N PHE A 229 5.78 11.46 -4.87
CA PHE A 229 5.63 12.52 -5.88
C PHE A 229 6.96 12.86 -6.54
N VAL A 230 8.06 12.88 -5.77
CA VAL A 230 9.40 13.06 -6.33
C VAL A 230 9.80 11.86 -7.19
N PHE A 231 9.49 10.63 -6.77
CA PHE A 231 9.73 9.41 -7.55
C PHE A 231 9.03 9.48 -8.91
N VAL A 232 7.71 9.75 -8.92
CA VAL A 232 6.89 9.83 -10.14
C VAL A 232 7.39 10.94 -11.06
N SER A 233 7.64 12.13 -10.51
CA SER A 233 8.15 13.27 -11.28
C SER A 233 9.49 12.96 -11.93
N MET A 234 10.42 12.36 -11.19
CA MET A 234 11.72 11.93 -11.71
C MET A 234 11.56 10.89 -12.83
N VAL A 235 10.71 9.89 -12.65
CA VAL A 235 10.45 8.87 -13.67
C VAL A 235 9.88 9.50 -14.95
N HIS A 236 8.99 10.49 -14.84
CA HIS A 236 8.48 11.22 -16.01
C HIS A 236 9.57 12.02 -16.74
N GLN A 237 10.46 12.66 -16.00
CA GLN A 237 11.60 13.42 -16.54
C GLN A 237 12.69 12.53 -17.16
N ALA A 238 12.75 11.27 -16.75
CA ALA A 238 13.65 10.26 -17.31
C ALA A 238 13.24 9.81 -18.73
N GLU A 239 12.11 10.32 -19.27
CA GLU A 239 11.62 10.06 -20.63
C GLU A 239 11.60 8.57 -20.95
N MET A 240 11.00 7.79 -20.05
CA MET A 240 10.92 6.34 -20.15
C MET A 240 10.31 5.91 -21.49
N GLN A 241 11.02 5.04 -22.21
CA GLN A 241 10.54 4.44 -23.44
C GLN A 241 10.54 2.91 -23.29
N PRO A 242 9.60 2.21 -23.95
CA PRO A 242 9.57 0.76 -23.88
C PRO A 242 10.86 0.14 -24.41
N VAL A 243 11.35 -0.89 -23.71
CA VAL A 243 12.59 -1.54 -24.11
C VAL A 243 12.44 -2.31 -25.43
N THR A 244 11.22 -2.79 -25.73
CA THR A 244 10.87 -3.52 -26.96
C THR A 244 10.60 -2.59 -28.15
N ALA A 245 10.50 -1.28 -27.94
CA ALA A 245 10.19 -0.35 -29.01
C ALA A 245 11.32 -0.23 -30.05
N ARG A 246 12.57 -0.51 -29.66
CA ARG A 246 13.75 -0.33 -30.52
C ARG A 246 14.85 -1.36 -30.24
N ALA A 247 15.58 -1.76 -31.28
CA ALA A 247 16.66 -2.74 -31.16
C ALA A 247 17.86 -2.24 -30.32
N ASP A 248 18.16 -0.94 -30.36
CA ASP A 248 19.22 -0.32 -29.56
C ASP A 248 18.86 -0.29 -28.07
N HIS A 249 17.58 -0.11 -27.72
CA HIS A 249 17.10 -0.23 -26.33
C HIS A 249 17.30 -1.65 -25.79
N MET A 250 16.89 -2.66 -26.56
CA MET A 250 17.11 -4.06 -26.19
C MET A 250 18.61 -4.38 -26.04
N SER A 251 19.44 -3.94 -26.98
CA SER A 251 20.89 -4.15 -26.94
C SER A 251 21.54 -3.50 -25.71
N ALA A 252 21.14 -2.26 -25.40
CA ALA A 252 21.60 -1.53 -24.22
C ALA A 252 21.20 -2.27 -22.93
N TRP A 253 19.92 -2.65 -22.80
CA TRP A 253 19.45 -3.35 -21.60
C TRP A 253 20.14 -4.70 -21.41
N ARG A 254 20.24 -5.51 -22.48
CA ARG A 254 20.92 -6.82 -22.41
C ARG A 254 22.40 -6.69 -22.03
N THR A 255 23.05 -5.60 -22.38
CA THR A 255 24.44 -5.33 -21.97
C THR A 255 24.54 -5.11 -20.46
N THR A 256 23.61 -4.35 -19.86
CA THR A 256 23.55 -4.20 -18.39
C THR A 256 23.23 -5.53 -17.71
N LEU A 257 22.28 -6.29 -18.26
CA LEU A 257 21.89 -7.60 -17.71
C LEU A 257 23.08 -8.57 -17.70
N ARG A 258 23.86 -8.65 -18.77
CA ARG A 258 25.07 -9.50 -18.83
C ARG A 258 26.10 -9.11 -17.78
N ALA A 259 26.32 -7.81 -17.55
CA ALA A 259 27.25 -7.33 -16.53
C ALA A 259 26.87 -7.76 -15.10
N HIS A 260 25.59 -8.08 -14.87
CA HIS A 260 25.06 -8.54 -13.59
C HIS A 260 24.65 -10.03 -13.57
N GLY A 261 24.95 -10.80 -14.63
CA GLY A 261 24.58 -12.22 -14.73
C GLY A 261 23.07 -12.48 -14.85
N LEU A 262 22.31 -11.52 -15.38
CA LEU A 262 20.85 -11.52 -15.46
C LEU A 262 20.30 -11.66 -16.89
N ASP A 263 21.15 -11.73 -17.93
CA ASP A 263 20.66 -11.88 -19.31
C ASP A 263 20.04 -13.26 -19.49
N ARG A 264 18.73 -13.28 -19.80
CA ARG A 264 17.94 -14.49 -20.09
C ARG A 264 17.48 -14.45 -21.55
N PRO A 265 18.30 -14.93 -22.51
CA PRO A 265 17.92 -14.95 -23.93
C PRO A 265 16.55 -15.59 -24.19
N GLU A 266 16.23 -16.64 -23.45
CA GLU A 266 14.96 -17.36 -23.49
C GLU A 266 13.76 -16.47 -23.13
N ALA A 267 13.91 -15.54 -22.17
CA ALA A 267 12.85 -14.62 -21.79
C ALA A 267 12.53 -13.62 -22.91
N PHE A 268 13.55 -13.20 -23.67
CA PHE A 268 13.36 -12.33 -24.85
C PHE A 268 12.76 -13.09 -26.03
N ALA A 269 13.11 -14.36 -26.21
CA ALA A 269 12.55 -15.20 -27.27
C ALA A 269 11.08 -15.59 -27.01
N ALA A 270 10.66 -15.62 -25.74
CA ALA A 270 9.33 -16.04 -25.30
C ALA A 270 8.35 -14.88 -25.05
N ILE A 271 8.62 -13.67 -25.56
CA ILE A 271 7.71 -12.53 -25.39
C ILE A 271 6.39 -12.82 -26.14
N THR A 272 5.29 -12.89 -25.40
CA THR A 272 3.93 -13.07 -25.93
C THR A 272 3.11 -11.81 -25.68
N PRO A 273 1.90 -11.61 -26.23
CA PRO A 273 1.03 -10.48 -25.88
C PRO A 273 0.69 -10.32 -24.38
N SER A 274 0.80 -11.38 -23.56
CA SER A 274 0.54 -11.32 -22.11
C SER A 274 1.77 -10.96 -21.27
N THR A 275 2.98 -11.00 -21.85
CA THR A 275 4.21 -10.57 -21.17
C THR A 275 4.15 -9.08 -20.82
N ARG A 276 4.25 -8.74 -19.54
CA ARG A 276 4.27 -7.36 -19.06
C ARG A 276 5.57 -6.66 -19.49
N GLY A 277 5.44 -5.37 -19.76
CA GLY A 277 6.45 -4.53 -20.39
C GLY A 277 7.40 -3.93 -19.38
N VAL A 278 8.60 -3.64 -19.87
CA VAL A 278 9.64 -2.91 -19.15
C VAL A 278 10.00 -1.70 -19.98
N SER A 279 10.13 -0.55 -19.32
CA SER A 279 10.60 0.68 -19.93
C SER A 279 12.03 0.98 -19.51
N ILE A 280 12.79 1.62 -20.39
CA ILE A 280 14.16 2.07 -20.18
C ILE A 280 14.20 3.60 -20.25
N SER A 281 14.97 4.23 -19.37
CA SER A 281 15.16 5.68 -19.39
C SER A 281 15.96 6.15 -20.61
N LYS A 282 15.90 7.46 -20.91
CA LYS A 282 16.89 8.08 -21.80
C LYS A 282 18.31 7.88 -21.27
N ALA A 283 19.30 7.94 -22.17
CA ALA A 283 20.69 7.98 -21.77
C ALA A 283 20.98 9.25 -20.96
N ASP A 284 21.84 9.12 -19.94
CA ASP A 284 22.21 10.20 -19.04
C ASP A 284 20.97 10.87 -18.40
N PHE A 285 20.04 10.06 -17.91
CA PHE A 285 18.81 10.54 -17.28
C PHE A 285 19.08 11.43 -16.04
N THR A 286 20.29 11.34 -15.48
CA THR A 286 20.79 12.15 -14.36
C THR A 286 21.37 13.50 -14.78
N GLY A 287 21.45 13.80 -16.08
CA GLY A 287 21.95 15.07 -16.60
C GLY A 287 23.40 15.36 -16.19
N GLY A 288 24.26 14.33 -16.20
CA GLY A 288 25.67 14.44 -15.81
C GLY A 288 25.93 14.41 -14.29
N ALA A 289 24.90 14.32 -13.44
CA ALA A 289 25.11 14.12 -12.01
C ALA A 289 25.81 12.78 -11.72
N ALA A 290 26.65 12.76 -10.68
CA ALA A 290 27.40 11.56 -10.33
C ALA A 290 26.45 10.38 -10.04
N PRO A 291 26.59 9.24 -10.73
CA PRO A 291 25.66 8.10 -10.65
C PRO A 291 25.78 7.31 -9.34
N CYS A 292 26.75 7.64 -8.48
CA CYS A 292 26.90 7.02 -7.17
C CYS A 292 27.16 8.00 -6.04
N LEU A 293 26.90 7.52 -4.81
CA LEU A 293 27.42 8.15 -3.60
C LEU A 293 28.96 8.00 -3.49
N PRO A 294 29.66 8.99 -2.90
CA PRO A 294 31.13 9.02 -2.82
C PRO A 294 31.78 7.80 -2.17
N ARG A 295 31.06 7.11 -1.27
CA ARG A 295 31.54 5.95 -0.50
C ARG A 295 31.91 4.74 -1.38
N ASN A 296 31.37 4.65 -2.59
CA ASN A 296 31.67 3.55 -3.53
C ASN A 296 33.14 3.52 -3.99
N VAL A 297 33.82 4.67 -4.07
CA VAL A 297 35.25 4.72 -4.42
C VAL A 297 36.11 4.03 -3.36
N SER A 298 35.68 4.08 -2.09
CA SER A 298 36.42 3.50 -0.96
C SER A 298 36.20 1.99 -0.73
N LEU A 299 35.14 1.41 -1.31
CA LEU A 299 34.83 -0.03 -1.21
C LEU A 299 35.35 -0.86 -2.40
N GLY A 300 36.18 -0.27 -3.27
CA GLY A 300 36.80 -0.99 -4.38
C GLY A 300 35.85 -1.49 -5.46
N ARG A 301 34.59 -1.02 -5.48
CA ARG A 301 33.66 -1.28 -6.59
C ARG A 301 33.91 -0.24 -7.69
N PRO A 302 34.33 -0.64 -8.91
CA PRO A 302 34.36 0.25 -10.06
C PRO A 302 33.00 0.94 -10.21
N GLY A 303 33.01 2.26 -10.37
CA GLY A 303 31.84 3.12 -10.22
C GLY A 303 30.61 2.66 -11.00
N CYS A 304 29.42 2.89 -10.43
CA CYS A 304 28.12 2.71 -11.09
C CYS A 304 28.16 3.45 -12.42
N ALA A 305 28.41 2.72 -13.51
CA ALA A 305 28.53 3.26 -14.85
C ALA A 305 27.16 3.42 -15.53
N ALA A 306 26.07 3.25 -14.79
CA ALA A 306 24.74 3.25 -15.36
C ALA A 306 24.30 4.67 -15.70
N ASN A 307 24.20 4.93 -16.99
CA ASN A 307 23.58 6.12 -17.57
C ASN A 307 22.08 5.91 -17.86
N ARG A 308 21.53 4.77 -17.47
CA ARG A 308 20.13 4.36 -17.69
C ARG A 308 19.66 3.44 -16.57
N PHE A 309 18.34 3.39 -16.37
CA PHE A 309 17.69 2.37 -15.58
C PHE A 309 16.48 1.80 -16.33
N THR A 310 16.05 0.60 -15.92
CA THR A 310 14.81 -0.03 -16.37
C THR A 310 13.76 -0.11 -15.27
N LEU A 311 12.50 0.06 -15.64
CA LEU A 311 11.38 0.09 -14.70
C LEU A 311 10.18 -0.66 -15.28
N GLY A 312 9.50 -1.46 -14.44
CA GLY A 312 8.19 -2.05 -14.74
C GLY A 312 7.18 -1.84 -13.62
N THR A 313 5.88 -1.89 -13.94
CA THR A 313 4.81 -1.86 -12.94
C THR A 313 4.41 -3.27 -12.51
N LEU A 314 4.23 -3.44 -11.20
CA LEU A 314 3.64 -4.65 -10.62
C LEU A 314 2.14 -4.72 -10.98
N PRO A 315 1.60 -5.91 -11.25
CA PRO A 315 0.20 -6.08 -11.62
C PRO A 315 -0.74 -5.69 -10.47
N LEU A 316 -1.73 -4.84 -10.80
CA LEU A 316 -2.72 -4.31 -9.87
C LEU A 316 -3.37 -5.41 -9.01
N ARG A 317 -3.84 -6.50 -9.65
CA ARG A 317 -4.55 -7.59 -8.97
C ARG A 317 -3.72 -8.33 -7.92
N VAL A 318 -2.40 -8.36 -8.07
CA VAL A 318 -1.51 -9.06 -7.13
C VAL A 318 -1.00 -8.11 -6.05
N PHE A 319 -0.71 -6.87 -6.44
CA PHE A 319 -0.15 -5.83 -5.58
C PHE A 319 -1.14 -4.68 -5.48
N THR A 320 -2.21 -4.91 -4.72
CA THR A 320 -3.41 -4.07 -4.75
C THR A 320 -3.22 -2.77 -3.97
N SER A 321 -3.70 -1.68 -4.55
CA SER A 321 -3.90 -0.41 -3.86
C SER A 321 -5.10 -0.49 -2.91
N GLY A 322 -5.22 0.48 -2.01
CA GLY A 322 -6.32 0.49 -1.04
C GLY A 322 -7.68 0.72 -1.69
N HIS A 323 -7.77 1.49 -2.79
CA HIS A 323 -9.03 1.63 -3.52
C HIS A 323 -9.42 0.31 -4.19
N GLY A 324 -8.46 -0.34 -4.86
CA GLY A 324 -8.68 -1.66 -5.48
C GLY A 324 -9.20 -2.69 -4.49
N PHE A 325 -8.58 -2.81 -3.32
CA PHE A 325 -8.97 -3.83 -2.35
C PHE A 325 -10.22 -3.49 -1.53
N PHE A 326 -10.32 -2.25 -1.02
CA PHE A 326 -11.38 -1.87 -0.08
C PHE A 326 -12.65 -1.31 -0.73
N MET A 327 -12.57 -0.76 -1.96
CA MET A 327 -13.71 -0.14 -2.65
C MET A 327 -14.17 -0.98 -3.84
N GLN A 328 -13.23 -1.36 -4.72
CA GLN A 328 -13.55 -2.17 -5.91
C GLN A 328 -13.69 -3.65 -5.60
N HIS A 329 -13.15 -4.10 -4.46
CA HIS A 329 -13.10 -5.51 -4.08
C HIS A 329 -12.47 -6.39 -5.18
N VAL A 330 -11.35 -5.94 -5.75
CA VAL A 330 -10.69 -6.66 -6.86
C VAL A 330 -10.34 -8.10 -6.52
N GLN A 331 -10.19 -8.45 -5.24
CA GLN A 331 -10.01 -9.81 -4.74
C GLN A 331 -11.17 -10.76 -5.09
N ASP A 332 -12.37 -10.22 -5.29
CA ASP A 332 -13.58 -10.99 -5.60
C ASP A 332 -13.84 -11.11 -7.12
N PHE A 333 -12.98 -10.51 -7.96
CA PHE A 333 -13.14 -10.58 -9.41
C PHE A 333 -12.90 -12.00 -9.94
N ASP A 334 -13.62 -12.35 -11.01
CA ASP A 334 -13.47 -13.64 -11.68
C ASP A 334 -12.01 -13.89 -12.10
N GLY A 335 -11.54 -15.13 -11.83
CA GLY A 335 -10.18 -15.57 -12.12
C GLY A 335 -9.15 -15.42 -10.99
N LEU A 336 -9.51 -14.94 -9.79
CA LEU A 336 -8.61 -14.82 -8.62
C LEU A 336 -8.96 -15.74 -7.44
N ARG A 337 -9.88 -16.70 -7.60
CA ARG A 337 -10.34 -17.57 -6.49
C ARG A 337 -9.16 -18.32 -5.83
N GLY A 338 -8.74 -17.79 -4.68
CA GLY A 338 -7.69 -18.32 -3.81
C GLY A 338 -7.73 -17.61 -2.46
N ALA A 339 -8.38 -18.26 -1.48
CA ALA A 339 -8.53 -17.92 -0.07
C ALA A 339 -9.46 -16.72 0.29
N SER A 340 -10.61 -17.06 0.89
CA SER A 340 -11.47 -16.20 1.71
C SER A 340 -12.50 -15.29 1.01
N SER A 341 -13.51 -15.88 0.35
CA SER A 341 -14.86 -15.32 0.43
C SER A 341 -15.90 -16.45 0.47
N SER A 342 -16.60 -16.55 1.60
CA SER A 342 -17.76 -17.39 1.79
C SER A 342 -18.95 -16.76 1.06
N GLN A 343 -19.04 -16.95 -0.25
CA GLN A 343 -20.27 -16.80 -1.05
C GLN A 343 -20.07 -17.46 -2.42
N ASN A 344 -20.60 -18.68 -2.58
CA ASN A 344 -20.58 -19.48 -3.82
C ASN A 344 -21.28 -18.76 -5.00
N LEU A 345 -20.84 -18.94 -6.25
CA LEU A 345 -21.43 -19.88 -7.23
C LEU A 345 -20.54 -20.06 -8.49
N GLY A 346 -20.53 -21.27 -9.07
CA GLY A 346 -20.12 -21.57 -10.46
C GLY A 346 -18.64 -21.89 -10.69
N ALA A 347 -18.37 -23.06 -11.28
CA ALA A 347 -17.04 -23.60 -11.60
C ALA A 347 -16.77 -23.56 -13.12
N GLY A 348 -15.51 -23.29 -13.50
CA GLY A 348 -14.95 -23.36 -14.86
C GLY A 348 -13.41 -23.41 -14.81
N PRO A 349 -12.71 -23.93 -15.84
CA PRO A 349 -11.36 -24.47 -15.67
C PRO A 349 -10.24 -23.41 -15.61
N ALA A 350 -9.41 -23.58 -14.58
CA ALA A 350 -8.06 -23.08 -14.29
C ALA A 350 -7.33 -22.21 -15.35
N ARG A 351 -7.34 -20.89 -15.12
CA ARG A 351 -6.10 -20.07 -15.21
C ARG A 351 -5.43 -20.13 -13.83
N PRO A 352 -4.08 -20.08 -13.71
CA PRO A 352 -3.47 -19.90 -12.40
C PRO A 352 -4.00 -18.58 -11.82
N ALA A 353 -4.88 -18.70 -10.82
CA ALA A 353 -5.48 -17.57 -10.14
C ALA A 353 -4.38 -16.82 -9.41
N ALA A 354 -4.03 -15.63 -9.88
CA ALA A 354 -3.20 -14.71 -9.12
C ALA A 354 -3.93 -14.38 -7.80
N SER A 355 -3.60 -14.99 -6.68
CA SER A 355 -4.11 -14.52 -5.39
C SER A 355 -3.53 -13.14 -5.11
N VAL A 356 -4.32 -12.26 -4.49
CA VAL A 356 -3.80 -10.98 -3.97
C VAL A 356 -2.63 -11.30 -3.03
N ALA A 357 -1.42 -10.82 -3.36
CA ALA A 357 -0.24 -11.02 -2.54
C ALA A 357 -0.12 -9.94 -1.47
N THR A 358 -0.48 -8.70 -1.83
CA THR A 358 -0.42 -7.55 -0.91
C THR A 358 -1.59 -6.62 -1.07
N VAL A 359 -1.86 -5.90 0.03
CA VAL A 359 -2.75 -4.75 0.07
C VAL A 359 -2.00 -3.59 0.71
N HIS A 360 -1.86 -2.48 -0.02
CA HIS A 360 -1.35 -1.23 0.53
C HIS A 360 -2.53 -0.33 0.95
N PHE A 361 -2.52 0.21 2.18
CA PHE A 361 -3.63 1.01 2.71
C PHE A 361 -3.68 2.46 2.17
N THR A 362 -3.61 2.62 0.85
CA THR A 362 -3.76 3.90 0.13
C THR A 362 -5.23 4.29 -0.05
N PHE A 363 -5.46 5.47 -0.67
CA PHE A 363 -6.80 6.00 -0.95
C PHE A 363 -7.71 6.17 0.28
N GLN A 364 -7.12 6.52 1.42
CA GLN A 364 -7.81 6.64 2.71
C GLN A 364 -8.01 8.08 3.16
N TYR A 365 -8.87 8.26 4.16
CA TYR A 365 -9.15 9.52 4.84
C TYR A 365 -8.97 9.40 6.35
N SER A 366 -8.81 10.53 7.04
CA SER A 366 -8.58 10.59 8.50
C SER A 366 -7.18 10.15 8.95
N ASP A 367 -6.19 10.18 8.05
CA ASP A 367 -4.79 10.24 8.45
C ASP A 367 -4.44 11.63 8.99
N THR A 368 -3.87 11.67 10.18
CA THR A 368 -3.63 12.91 10.95
C THR A 368 -2.22 12.97 11.50
N PRO A 369 -1.72 14.14 11.93
CA PRO A 369 -0.39 14.31 12.50
C PRO A 369 -0.08 13.51 13.76
N ASP A 370 -1.04 12.80 14.36
CA ASP A 370 -0.84 11.93 15.52
C ASP A 370 -0.85 10.44 15.17
N PHE A 371 -1.76 10.02 14.28
CA PHE A 371 -1.96 8.60 13.94
C PHE A 371 -2.75 8.44 12.63
N PRO A 372 -2.54 7.35 11.86
CA PRO A 372 -3.31 7.06 10.65
C PRO A 372 -4.62 6.31 10.98
N HIS A 373 -5.59 7.04 11.52
CA HIS A 373 -6.85 6.46 12.02
C HIS A 373 -7.67 5.76 10.92
N GLY A 374 -7.66 6.33 9.71
CA GLY A 374 -8.35 5.75 8.55
C GLY A 374 -7.80 4.40 8.14
N LYS A 375 -6.47 4.29 8.02
CA LYS A 375 -5.78 3.05 7.69
C LYS A 375 -6.09 1.94 8.69
N ARG A 376 -6.01 2.26 9.99
CA ARG A 376 -6.37 1.29 11.04
C ARG A 376 -7.81 0.83 10.89
N GLN A 377 -8.74 1.76 10.64
CA GLN A 377 -10.15 1.40 10.52
C GLN A 377 -10.43 0.51 9.30
N ARG A 378 -9.83 0.79 8.15
CA ARG A 378 -9.92 -0.10 6.98
C ARG A 378 -9.35 -1.48 7.25
N ALA A 379 -8.22 -1.54 7.94
CA ALA A 379 -7.62 -2.80 8.34
C ALA A 379 -8.57 -3.59 9.24
N ARG A 380 -9.23 -2.95 10.22
CA ARG A 380 -10.26 -3.61 11.06
C ARG A 380 -11.45 -4.11 10.24
N GLU A 381 -12.02 -3.25 9.38
CA GLU A 381 -13.17 -3.59 8.53
C GLU A 381 -12.93 -4.82 7.64
N ALA A 382 -11.67 -5.04 7.23
CA ALA A 382 -11.24 -6.18 6.42
C ALA A 382 -10.63 -7.34 7.23
N ALA A 383 -10.68 -7.31 8.57
CA ALA A 383 -10.01 -8.28 9.45
C ALA A 383 -8.50 -8.44 9.17
N LEU A 384 -7.86 -7.33 8.77
CA LEU A 384 -6.43 -7.20 8.48
C LEU A 384 -5.63 -6.47 9.59
N TRP A 385 -6.25 -6.27 10.75
CA TRP A 385 -5.64 -5.58 11.89
C TRP A 385 -5.46 -6.53 13.08
N THR A 386 -4.22 -6.64 13.56
CA THR A 386 -3.83 -7.60 14.62
C THR A 386 -3.28 -6.95 15.87
N ALA A 387 -3.17 -5.61 15.90
CA ALA A 387 -2.58 -4.90 17.02
C ALA A 387 -3.59 -4.55 18.13
N ASP A 388 -4.87 -4.91 17.98
CA ASP A 388 -5.88 -4.72 19.03
C ASP A 388 -5.71 -5.73 20.19
N PRO A 389 -5.99 -5.33 21.44
CA PRO A 389 -5.91 -6.24 22.58
C PRO A 389 -7.03 -7.29 22.54
N PRO A 390 -6.87 -8.45 23.19
CA PRO A 390 -7.91 -9.48 23.25
C PRO A 390 -9.28 -8.97 23.76
N SER A 391 -9.28 -8.00 24.69
CA SER A 391 -10.50 -7.38 25.21
C SER A 391 -11.32 -6.65 24.12
N TYR A 392 -10.70 -6.24 23.01
CA TYR A 392 -11.43 -5.66 21.88
C TYR A 392 -12.49 -6.62 21.32
N TYR A 393 -12.21 -7.92 21.32
CA TYR A 393 -13.05 -8.97 20.74
C TYR A 393 -13.87 -9.76 21.77
N THR A 394 -13.41 -9.82 23.03
CA THR A 394 -13.95 -10.74 24.04
C THR A 394 -14.84 -10.07 25.09
N GLU A 395 -14.76 -8.74 25.23
CA GLU A 395 -15.48 -8.00 26.27
C GLU A 395 -16.50 -7.04 25.67
N GLY A 396 -17.62 -6.80 26.38
CA GLY A 396 -18.56 -5.73 26.07
C GLY A 396 -19.99 -6.18 25.80
N ARG A 397 -20.91 -5.21 25.82
CA ARG A 397 -22.30 -5.34 25.36
C ARG A 397 -22.41 -4.63 24.03
N TYR A 398 -23.10 -5.21 23.06
CA TYR A 398 -23.12 -4.69 21.70
C TYR A 398 -24.55 -4.40 21.22
N VAL A 399 -24.70 -3.32 20.45
CA VAL A 399 -25.93 -3.00 19.71
C VAL A 399 -25.61 -3.03 18.23
N LYS A 400 -26.36 -3.83 17.46
CA LYS A 400 -26.27 -3.93 16.01
C LYS A 400 -27.66 -3.77 15.39
N LEU A 401 -27.74 -3.09 14.24
CA LEU A 401 -28.95 -3.06 13.45
C LEU A 401 -29.25 -4.45 12.85
N VAL A 402 -30.47 -4.94 13.03
CA VAL A 402 -30.97 -6.13 12.34
C VAL A 402 -31.78 -5.68 11.13
N GLY A 403 -31.26 -5.96 9.93
CA GLY A 403 -31.88 -5.60 8.66
C GLY A 403 -31.15 -4.47 7.93
N ALA A 404 -31.78 -3.94 6.88
CA ALA A 404 -31.20 -2.89 6.04
C ALA A 404 -31.33 -1.49 6.68
N LEU A 405 -30.38 -0.61 6.39
CA LEU A 405 -30.39 0.79 6.84
C LEU A 405 -31.56 1.61 6.28
N TYR A 406 -32.09 1.19 5.13
CA TYR A 406 -33.22 1.83 4.48
C TYR A 406 -34.10 0.77 3.80
N THR A 407 -35.39 1.08 3.70
CA THR A 407 -36.37 0.19 3.06
C THR A 407 -36.16 0.13 1.54
N ALA A 408 -36.63 -0.96 0.92
CA ALA A 408 -36.64 -1.09 -0.54
C ALA A 408 -37.42 0.06 -1.21
N ALA A 409 -38.51 0.54 -0.60
CA ALA A 409 -39.29 1.67 -1.11
C ALA A 409 -38.50 2.98 -1.07
N GLN A 410 -37.78 3.27 0.01
CA GLN A 410 -36.89 4.44 0.10
C GLN A 410 -35.78 4.36 -0.96
N ARG A 411 -35.18 3.18 -1.13
CA ARG A 411 -34.17 2.95 -2.18
C ARG A 411 -34.75 3.29 -3.56
N VAL A 412 -35.83 2.63 -3.98
CA VAL A 412 -36.45 2.84 -5.29
C VAL A 412 -36.85 4.30 -5.50
N ALA A 413 -37.38 4.98 -4.47
CA ALA A 413 -37.74 6.39 -4.57
C ALA A 413 -36.52 7.29 -4.85
N ILE A 414 -35.39 7.03 -4.19
CA ILE A 414 -34.14 7.76 -4.40
C ILE A 414 -33.57 7.46 -5.79
N GLU A 415 -33.50 6.19 -6.18
CA GLU A 415 -32.93 5.74 -7.46
C GLU A 415 -33.74 6.24 -8.66
N ARG A 416 -35.07 6.37 -8.51
CA ARG A 416 -35.94 6.96 -9.53
C ARG A 416 -35.75 8.48 -9.65
N ARG A 417 -35.47 9.15 -8.52
CA ARG A 417 -35.32 10.62 -8.47
C ARG A 417 -33.95 11.07 -8.95
N TYR A 418 -32.91 10.31 -8.62
CA TYR A 418 -31.52 10.66 -8.91
C TYR A 418 -30.84 9.53 -9.68
N PRO A 419 -30.31 9.80 -10.89
CA PRO A 419 -29.65 8.78 -11.68
C PRO A 419 -28.36 8.29 -10.99
N GLU A 420 -27.88 7.12 -11.39
CA GLU A 420 -26.70 6.45 -10.81
C GLU A 420 -25.45 7.33 -10.76
N TRP A 421 -25.21 8.12 -11.80
CA TRP A 421 -24.06 9.03 -11.90
C TRP A 421 -24.19 10.31 -11.05
N SER A 422 -25.30 10.52 -10.35
CA SER A 422 -25.58 11.77 -9.65
C SER A 422 -25.03 11.77 -8.21
N PRO A 423 -24.19 12.76 -7.82
CA PRO A 423 -23.80 12.96 -6.44
C PRO A 423 -25.00 13.15 -5.49
N HIS A 424 -26.12 13.68 -5.99
CA HIS A 424 -27.34 13.82 -5.19
C HIS A 424 -27.92 12.46 -4.76
N ARG A 425 -27.73 11.39 -5.55
CA ARG A 425 -28.11 10.03 -5.16
C ARG A 425 -27.30 9.59 -3.93
N HIS A 426 -25.98 9.84 -3.95
CA HIS A 426 -25.10 9.53 -2.83
C HIS A 426 -25.49 10.31 -1.58
N MET A 427 -25.70 11.63 -1.70
CA MET A 427 -26.12 12.47 -0.57
C MET A 427 -27.45 12.03 0.04
N ALA A 428 -28.42 11.63 -0.79
CA ALA A 428 -29.73 11.16 -0.31
C ALA A 428 -29.64 9.83 0.45
N ILE A 429 -28.80 8.89 -0.01
CA ILE A 429 -28.57 7.61 0.67
C ILE A 429 -27.78 7.86 1.97
N ASP A 430 -26.70 8.63 1.91
CA ASP A 430 -25.85 8.97 3.05
C ASP A 430 -26.64 9.63 4.18
N ALA A 431 -27.57 10.55 3.87
CA ALA A 431 -28.43 11.18 4.86
C ALA A 431 -29.24 10.15 5.70
N ILE A 432 -29.76 9.10 5.07
CA ILE A 432 -30.50 8.05 5.77
C ILE A 432 -29.55 7.19 6.61
N GLN A 433 -28.39 6.81 6.06
CA GLN A 433 -27.40 6.01 6.78
C GLN A 433 -26.91 6.75 8.03
N ARG A 434 -26.62 8.05 7.94
CA ARG A 434 -26.20 8.88 9.08
C ARG A 434 -27.30 9.03 10.13
N ALA A 435 -28.56 9.20 9.71
CA ALA A 435 -29.69 9.24 10.66
C ALA A 435 -29.82 7.93 11.43
N ALA A 436 -29.73 6.79 10.74
CA ALA A 436 -29.75 5.47 11.38
C ALA A 436 -28.56 5.27 12.33
N VAL A 437 -27.34 5.65 11.93
CA VAL A 437 -26.15 5.57 12.80
C VAL A 437 -26.30 6.47 14.03
N ARG A 438 -26.83 7.69 13.89
CA ARG A 438 -27.13 8.58 15.02
C ARG A 438 -28.08 7.91 16.02
N ASP A 439 -29.17 7.31 15.53
CA ASP A 439 -30.18 6.69 16.39
C ASP A 439 -29.64 5.42 17.06
N LEU A 440 -28.83 4.63 16.34
CA LEU A 440 -28.12 3.48 16.90
C LEU A 440 -27.10 3.86 17.96
N LEU A 441 -26.37 4.97 17.79
CA LEU A 441 -25.48 5.50 18.82
C LEU A 441 -26.25 5.90 20.07
N ALA A 442 -27.41 6.54 19.93
CA ALA A 442 -28.26 6.89 21.06
C ALA A 442 -28.75 5.65 21.82
N LEU A 443 -29.17 4.60 21.11
CA LEU A 443 -29.56 3.32 21.71
C LEU A 443 -28.38 2.63 22.40
N ALA A 444 -27.22 2.56 21.74
CA ALA A 444 -26.01 1.97 22.32
C ALA A 444 -25.63 2.70 23.61
N THR A 445 -25.69 4.04 23.62
CA THR A 445 -25.45 4.86 24.80
C THR A 445 -26.45 4.56 25.92
N ALA A 446 -27.75 4.54 25.62
CA ALA A 446 -28.80 4.25 26.60
C ALA A 446 -28.67 2.85 27.24
N MET A 447 -28.15 1.88 26.49
CA MET A 447 -27.96 0.50 26.95
C MET A 447 -26.59 0.23 27.58
N ASN A 448 -25.74 1.25 27.70
CA ASN A 448 -24.32 1.12 28.07
C ASN A 448 -23.62 0.05 27.23
N ALA A 449 -23.73 0.18 25.91
CA ALA A 449 -23.27 -0.77 24.91
C ALA A 449 -22.39 -0.08 23.85
N THR A 450 -21.60 -0.88 23.16
CA THR A 450 -20.79 -0.50 22.00
C THR A 450 -21.59 -0.69 20.72
N LEU A 451 -21.57 0.31 19.84
CA LEU A 451 -22.22 0.20 18.53
C LEU A 451 -21.43 -0.71 17.61
N ILE A 452 -22.04 -1.76 17.08
CA ILE A 452 -21.54 -2.43 15.87
C ILE A 452 -22.12 -1.66 14.68
N MET A 453 -21.24 -1.01 13.91
CA MET A 453 -21.63 -0.21 12.76
C MET A 453 -22.44 -1.06 11.77
N PRO A 454 -23.51 -0.51 11.18
CA PRO A 454 -24.17 -1.18 10.06
C PRO A 454 -23.23 -1.13 8.81
N PRO A 455 -23.35 -2.08 7.87
CA PRO A 455 -22.61 -1.99 6.61
C PRO A 455 -23.03 -0.74 5.85
N LEU A 456 -22.04 0.07 5.48
CA LEU A 456 -22.22 1.34 4.77
C LEU A 456 -22.17 1.12 3.26
N VAL A 457 -22.92 1.92 2.53
CA VAL A 457 -23.09 1.84 1.08
C VAL A 457 -22.81 3.20 0.46
N CYS A 458 -22.03 3.26 -0.62
CA CYS A 458 -21.90 4.46 -1.44
C CYS A 458 -22.29 4.21 -2.89
N THR A 459 -22.92 5.22 -3.48
CA THR A 459 -23.15 5.31 -4.93
C THR A 459 -22.18 6.26 -5.63
N CYS A 460 -21.17 6.77 -4.93
CA CYS A 460 -20.13 7.59 -5.53
C CYS A 460 -18.80 7.39 -4.78
N ASP A 461 -17.71 7.36 -5.52
CA ASP A 461 -16.37 7.47 -4.96
C ASP A 461 -16.20 8.80 -4.22
N ARG A 462 -15.45 8.75 -3.12
CA ARG A 462 -14.80 9.93 -2.56
C ARG A 462 -13.42 10.03 -3.21
N TYR A 463 -13.02 11.23 -3.63
CA TYR A 463 -11.75 11.45 -4.33
C TYR A 463 -11.25 12.89 -4.10
N TRP A 464 -9.94 13.11 -4.22
CA TRP A 464 -9.34 14.44 -4.08
C TRP A 464 -9.51 15.33 -5.33
N GLY A 465 -9.91 14.72 -6.45
CA GLY A 465 -10.25 15.42 -7.70
C GLY A 465 -11.70 15.22 -8.09
N ASN A 466 -12.01 15.50 -9.35
CA ASN A 466 -13.35 15.31 -9.89
C ASN A 466 -13.63 13.83 -10.19
N THR A 467 -14.81 13.37 -9.81
CA THR A 467 -15.32 12.05 -10.23
C THR A 467 -15.95 12.13 -11.63
N VAL A 468 -15.87 11.06 -12.40
CA VAL A 468 -16.61 10.87 -13.66
C VAL A 468 -17.68 9.83 -13.40
N ASN A 469 -18.95 10.18 -13.63
CA ASN A 469 -20.09 9.30 -13.36
C ASN A 469 -20.06 8.66 -11.95
N CYS A 470 -19.71 9.47 -10.94
CA CYS A 470 -19.56 9.02 -9.55
C CYS A 470 -18.44 7.99 -9.30
N ARG A 471 -17.47 7.86 -10.20
CA ARG A 471 -16.29 7.00 -10.06
C ARG A 471 -15.01 7.82 -10.19
N MET A 472 -13.89 7.34 -9.66
CA MET A 472 -12.59 7.92 -9.96
C MET A 472 -12.31 7.88 -11.48
N PRO A 473 -11.69 8.91 -12.08
CA PRO A 473 -11.45 8.94 -13.53
C PRO A 473 -10.67 7.75 -14.09
N THR A 474 -9.79 7.15 -13.28
CA THR A 474 -8.98 5.99 -13.65
C THR A 474 -9.69 4.66 -13.38
N ALA A 475 -10.79 4.65 -12.62
CA ALA A 475 -11.56 3.44 -12.35
C ALA A 475 -12.40 3.02 -13.57
N PRO A 476 -12.69 1.71 -13.74
CA PRO A 476 -13.58 1.20 -14.76
C PRO A 476 -14.95 1.88 -14.64
N GLN A 477 -15.47 2.40 -15.75
CA GLN A 477 -16.74 3.13 -15.74
C GLN A 477 -17.95 2.21 -15.58
N ASP A 478 -17.74 0.89 -15.70
CA ASP A 478 -18.68 -0.18 -15.39
C ASP A 478 -18.50 -0.77 -13.98
N MET A 479 -17.60 -0.22 -13.14
CA MET A 479 -17.48 -0.57 -11.72
C MET A 479 -18.88 -0.50 -11.07
N PRO A 480 -19.41 -1.55 -10.44
CA PRO A 480 -20.78 -1.54 -9.95
C PRO A 480 -21.06 -0.45 -8.90
N LEU A 481 -22.17 0.26 -9.03
CA LEU A 481 -22.73 1.11 -7.98
C LEU A 481 -24.10 0.57 -7.52
N PRO A 482 -24.41 0.60 -6.22
CA PRO A 482 -23.50 1.00 -5.14
C PRO A 482 -22.49 -0.10 -4.76
N PHE A 483 -21.42 0.31 -4.07
CA PHE A 483 -20.47 -0.60 -3.42
C PHE A 483 -20.47 -0.40 -1.89
N ARG A 484 -19.85 -1.35 -1.17
CA ARG A 484 -19.67 -1.25 0.28
C ARG A 484 -18.58 -0.23 0.59
N CYS A 485 -18.91 0.76 1.40
CA CYS A 485 -17.95 1.80 1.77
C CYS A 485 -17.23 1.49 3.05
N SER A 486 -15.96 1.90 3.10
CA SER A 486 -15.24 2.02 4.36
C SER A 486 -15.80 3.17 5.18
N GLN A 487 -15.69 3.05 6.50
CA GLN A 487 -16.18 4.06 7.42
C GLN A 487 -15.50 5.42 7.20
N ASP A 488 -14.20 5.46 6.87
CA ASP A 488 -13.46 6.70 6.64
C ASP A 488 -13.92 7.47 5.39
N ALA A 489 -14.61 6.80 4.45
CA ALA A 489 -15.19 7.46 3.29
C ALA A 489 -16.36 8.38 3.69
N LEU A 490 -17.16 7.99 4.69
CA LEU A 490 -18.34 8.74 5.13
C LEU A 490 -18.14 9.48 6.46
N PHE A 491 -17.38 8.94 7.40
CA PHE A 491 -17.22 9.49 8.75
C PHE A 491 -15.79 9.94 9.02
N GLU A 492 -15.67 10.99 9.83
CA GLU A 492 -14.38 11.44 10.34
C GLU A 492 -13.95 10.53 11.52
N VAL A 493 -13.22 9.46 11.19
CA VAL A 493 -12.82 8.42 12.15
C VAL A 493 -11.96 8.99 13.28
N LYS A 494 -11.09 9.97 12.97
CA LYS A 494 -10.25 10.63 13.98
C LYS A 494 -11.10 11.25 15.08
N ARG A 495 -12.13 12.02 14.73
CA ARG A 495 -13.01 12.67 15.70
C ARG A 495 -13.77 11.67 16.56
N TRP A 496 -14.16 10.53 16.00
CA TRP A 496 -14.79 9.46 16.79
C TRP A 496 -13.82 8.88 17.82
N ASN A 497 -12.55 8.71 17.46
CA ASN A 497 -11.52 8.25 18.38
C ASN A 497 -11.22 9.30 19.46
N ASP A 498 -11.10 10.59 19.09
CA ASP A 498 -10.87 11.70 20.05
C ASP A 498 -12.02 11.81 21.08
N LEU A 499 -13.26 11.57 20.64
CA LEU A 499 -14.45 11.55 21.49
C LEU A 499 -14.64 10.22 22.23
N HIS A 500 -13.74 9.24 22.04
CA HIS A 500 -13.82 7.92 22.65
C HIS A 500 -15.17 7.22 22.40
N ILE A 501 -15.76 7.41 21.21
CA ILE A 501 -17.03 6.77 20.86
C ILE A 501 -16.81 5.25 20.83
N PRO A 502 -17.55 4.45 21.62
CA PRO A 502 -17.41 3.01 21.61
C PRO A 502 -18.11 2.43 20.38
N PHE A 503 -17.33 2.00 19.39
CA PHE A 503 -17.86 1.31 18.22
C PHE A 503 -16.99 0.11 17.77
N ARG A 504 -17.56 -0.70 16.88
CA ARG A 504 -16.94 -1.79 16.14
C ARG A 504 -17.34 -1.74 14.67
N GLU A 505 -16.49 -2.27 13.81
CA GLU A 505 -16.75 -2.45 12.38
C GLU A 505 -17.94 -3.38 12.09
N ALA A 506 -18.56 -3.24 10.92
CA ALA A 506 -19.75 -4.01 10.56
C ALA A 506 -19.53 -5.53 10.52
N THR A 507 -18.28 -5.94 10.27
CA THR A 507 -17.81 -7.33 10.19
C THR A 507 -17.33 -7.88 11.54
N PHE A 508 -17.44 -7.11 12.63
CA PHE A 508 -16.86 -7.48 13.93
C PHE A 508 -17.26 -8.88 14.41
N LEU A 509 -18.56 -9.21 14.36
CA LEU A 509 -19.07 -10.52 14.80
C LEU A 509 -18.66 -11.69 13.88
N GLU A 510 -18.12 -11.40 12.69
CA GLU A 510 -17.57 -12.40 11.76
C GLU A 510 -16.08 -12.66 12.02
N HIS A 511 -15.44 -11.83 12.87
CA HIS A 511 -14.03 -11.94 13.17
C HIS A 511 -13.74 -13.20 13.99
N PRO A 512 -12.71 -14.01 13.65
CA PRO A 512 -12.44 -15.30 14.29
C PRO A 512 -12.04 -15.21 15.76
N LEU A 513 -11.66 -14.02 16.25
CA LEU A 513 -11.35 -13.77 17.66
C LEU A 513 -12.59 -13.44 18.51
N VAL A 514 -13.76 -13.22 17.90
CA VAL A 514 -15.00 -13.00 18.66
C VAL A 514 -15.53 -14.36 19.14
N PRO A 515 -15.75 -14.55 20.45
CA PRO A 515 -16.26 -15.81 20.99
C PRO A 515 -17.64 -16.18 20.43
N ALA A 516 -17.85 -17.46 20.12
CA ALA A 516 -19.13 -17.95 19.60
C ALA A 516 -20.28 -17.73 20.60
N GLU A 517 -19.98 -17.79 21.90
CA GLU A 517 -20.92 -17.55 22.99
C GLU A 517 -21.46 -16.11 22.96
N LEU A 518 -20.60 -15.14 22.60
CA LEU A 518 -20.99 -13.74 22.47
C LEU A 518 -21.99 -13.54 21.33
N VAL A 519 -21.79 -14.25 20.23
CA VAL A 519 -22.71 -14.24 19.08
C VAL A 519 -24.02 -14.95 19.43
N ALA A 520 -23.96 -16.06 20.15
CA ALA A 520 -25.13 -16.85 20.55
C ALA A 520 -26.01 -16.15 21.59
N ALA A 521 -25.46 -15.26 22.42
CA ALA A 521 -26.18 -14.52 23.46
C ALA A 521 -27.04 -13.33 22.92
N ALA A 522 -27.34 -13.30 21.63
CA ALA A 522 -28.07 -12.20 20.99
C ALA A 522 -29.55 -12.17 21.39
N VAL A 523 -30.03 -10.99 21.80
CA VAL A 523 -31.45 -10.70 22.04
C VAL A 523 -31.95 -9.62 21.07
N ARG A 524 -33.20 -9.71 20.64
CA ARG A 524 -33.81 -8.74 19.73
C ARG A 524 -34.53 -7.65 20.52
N VAL A 525 -34.06 -6.41 20.39
CA VAL A 525 -34.72 -5.22 20.92
C VAL A 525 -35.59 -4.61 19.81
N ILE A 526 -36.86 -4.34 20.11
CA ILE A 526 -37.77 -3.65 19.20
C ILE A 526 -38.11 -2.29 19.81
N VAL A 527 -37.68 -1.21 19.14
CA VAL A 527 -37.97 0.16 19.58
C VAL A 527 -39.36 0.54 19.07
N HIS A 528 -40.36 0.50 19.95
CA HIS A 528 -41.70 0.98 19.64
C HIS A 528 -41.79 2.49 19.86
N LYS A 529 -42.42 3.19 18.92
CA LYS A 529 -42.74 4.63 19.06
C LYS A 529 -43.62 4.94 20.29
N ASP A 530 -44.38 3.96 20.78
CA ASP A 530 -45.37 4.09 21.85
C ASP A 530 -45.09 3.13 23.03
N ALA A 531 -43.83 2.76 23.29
CA ALA A 531 -43.50 1.89 24.42
C ALA A 531 -43.90 2.55 25.75
N THR A 532 -44.74 1.89 26.54
CA THR A 532 -45.06 2.32 27.90
C THR A 532 -43.79 2.27 28.75
N PRO A 533 -43.44 3.31 29.53
CA PRO A 533 -42.25 3.26 30.40
C PRO A 533 -42.32 2.04 31.31
N ALA A 534 -41.21 1.31 31.47
CA ALA A 534 -41.16 0.19 32.41
C ALA A 534 -41.52 0.71 33.81
N ALA A 535 -42.41 0.00 34.51
CA ALA A 535 -42.72 0.30 35.89
C ALA A 535 -41.45 0.13 36.74
N PRO A 536 -41.22 0.96 37.78
CA PRO A 536 -39.97 1.00 38.54
C PRO A 536 -39.52 -0.35 39.14
N ASP A 537 -40.42 -1.34 39.24
CA ASP A 537 -40.21 -2.57 40.00
C ASP A 537 -40.19 -3.84 39.14
N SER A 538 -40.08 -3.75 37.80
CA SER A 538 -39.86 -4.93 36.96
C SER A 538 -38.36 -5.12 36.68
N ALA A 539 -37.64 -5.70 37.64
CA ALA A 539 -36.30 -6.24 37.47
C ALA A 539 -36.32 -7.76 37.66
#